data_AF-A0A3E0KHR0-F1
#
_entry.id   AF-A0A3E0KHR0-F1
#
_cell.length_a   1.000
_cell.length_b   1.000
_cell.length_c   1.000
_cell.angle_alpha   90.00
_cell.angle_beta   90.00
_cell.angle_gamma   90.00
#
_symmetry.space_group_name_H-M   'P 1'
#
loop_
_entity.id
_entity.type
_entity.pdbx_description
1 polymer ?
#
loop_
_entity_poly.entity_id
_entity_poly.type
_entity_poly.pdbx_seq_one_letter_code
_entity_poly.pdbx_strand_id
1 'polypeptide(L)'
;MAPGAPETEGEPGAVPLPAPLAAFLERYRRGEYFESHEVLEKAWLHSRSDFYHGLIILAAAFVRRDRGTPRGVRRNLLKARRYLERYRPHYLGIDVERILAFIDRYARLVEEAGDPEGEALRRLVPDLPLEADLSRIRGDEPECQVPDGCQ
;
A
#
# COMPACT_ATOMS: atom_id res chain seq x y z
N MET A 1 -39.18 22.33 -25.93
CA MET A 1 -38.05 21.43 -26.22
C MET A 1 -36.85 21.97 -25.45
N ALA A 2 -36.23 21.12 -24.64
CA ALA A 2 -35.36 21.48 -23.51
C ALA A 2 -34.05 22.18 -23.92
N PRO A 3 -33.48 23.04 -23.04
CA PRO A 3 -32.10 23.51 -23.18
C PRO A 3 -31.13 22.36 -22.83
N GLY A 4 -30.03 22.28 -23.57
CA GLY A 4 -28.96 21.31 -23.34
C GLY A 4 -28.41 21.42 -21.92
N ALA A 5 -28.21 20.27 -21.29
CA ALA A 5 -27.51 20.18 -20.02
C ALA A 5 -26.05 20.65 -20.19
N PRO A 6 -25.45 21.32 -19.19
CA PRO A 6 -24.04 21.64 -19.25
C PRO A 6 -23.25 20.33 -19.17
N GLU A 7 -22.43 20.10 -20.18
CA GLU A 7 -21.35 19.13 -20.15
C GLU A 7 -20.45 19.51 -18.97
N THR A 8 -20.44 18.68 -17.92
CA THR A 8 -19.44 18.77 -16.87
C THR A 8 -18.10 18.36 -17.47
N GLU A 9 -17.41 19.33 -18.06
CA GLU A 9 -15.99 19.27 -18.36
C GLU A 9 -15.27 19.05 -17.01
N GLY A 10 -14.86 17.81 -16.77
CA GLY A 10 -13.99 17.48 -15.63
C GLY A 10 -12.68 18.26 -15.76
N GLU A 11 -12.20 18.84 -14.65
CA GLU A 11 -10.99 19.64 -14.66
C GLU A 11 -9.82 18.88 -15.31
N PRO A 12 -9.21 19.41 -16.38
CA PRO A 12 -8.06 18.79 -17.01
C PRO A 12 -6.83 19.01 -16.12
N GLY A 13 -6.27 17.94 -15.53
CA GLY A 13 -4.90 18.01 -15.02
C GLY A 13 -4.47 17.01 -13.94
N ALA A 14 -5.38 16.38 -13.20
CA ALA A 14 -5.00 15.45 -12.14
C ALA A 14 -5.00 13.99 -12.64
N VAL A 15 -3.84 13.34 -12.61
CA VAL A 15 -3.76 11.90 -12.89
C VAL A 15 -4.48 11.15 -11.77
N PRO A 16 -5.48 10.31 -12.07
CA PRO A 16 -6.17 9.55 -11.04
C PRO A 16 -5.25 8.48 -10.44
N LEU A 17 -5.52 8.12 -9.19
CA LEU A 17 -4.87 6.97 -8.57
C LEU A 17 -5.25 5.68 -9.33
N PRO A 18 -4.30 4.78 -9.67
CA PRO A 18 -4.63 3.52 -10.30
C PRO A 18 -5.70 2.75 -9.51
N ALA A 19 -6.75 2.28 -10.18
CA ALA A 19 -7.89 1.65 -9.53
C ALA A 19 -7.50 0.48 -8.58
N PRO A 20 -6.53 -0.40 -8.91
CA PRO A 20 -6.08 -1.43 -7.98
C PRO A 20 -5.46 -0.87 -6.69
N LEU A 21 -4.67 0.20 -6.80
CA LEU A 21 -4.06 0.86 -5.66
C LEU A 21 -5.12 1.57 -4.80
N ALA A 22 -6.10 2.22 -5.43
CA ALA A 22 -7.23 2.82 -4.71
C ALA A 22 -8.01 1.77 -3.90
N ALA A 23 -8.34 0.63 -4.51
CA ALA A 23 -9.05 -0.45 -3.84
C ALA A 23 -8.23 -1.11 -2.72
N PHE A 24 -6.91 -1.23 -2.90
CA PHE A 24 -5.99 -1.64 -1.83
C PHE A 24 -6.05 -0.70 -0.63
N LEU A 25 -5.88 0.61 -0.85
CA LEU A 25 -5.85 1.61 0.22
C LEU A 25 -7.17 1.69 0.99
N GLU A 26 -8.31 1.57 0.30
CA GLU A 26 -9.62 1.58 0.93
C GLU A 26 -9.77 0.46 1.97
N ARG A 27 -9.40 -0.76 1.59
CA ARG A 27 -9.45 -1.94 2.49
C ARG A 27 -8.40 -1.84 3.59
N TYR A 28 -7.18 -1.44 3.22
CA TYR A 28 -6.08 -1.28 4.16
C TYR A 28 -6.45 -0.32 5.30
N ARG A 29 -7.11 0.82 4.98
CA ARG A 29 -7.55 1.81 5.97
C ARG A 29 -8.59 1.27 6.96
N ARG A 30 -9.37 0.27 6.56
CA ARG A 30 -10.36 -0.41 7.42
C ARG A 30 -9.74 -1.52 8.28
N GLY A 31 -8.43 -1.76 8.15
CA GLY A 31 -7.76 -2.89 8.79
C GLY A 31 -8.06 -4.24 8.14
N GLU A 32 -8.68 -4.25 6.95
CA GLU A 32 -8.94 -5.44 6.13
C GLU A 32 -7.64 -5.86 5.41
N TYR A 33 -6.60 -6.16 6.18
CA TYR A 33 -5.26 -6.32 5.63
C TYR A 33 -5.16 -7.50 4.66
N PHE A 34 -5.87 -8.61 4.94
CA PHE A 34 -5.90 -9.80 4.07
C PHE A 34 -6.53 -9.47 2.71
N GLU A 35 -7.72 -8.87 2.73
CA GLU A 35 -8.47 -8.50 1.54
C GLU A 35 -7.75 -7.40 0.75
N SER A 36 -7.05 -6.48 1.43
CA SER A 36 -6.27 -5.43 0.77
C SER A 36 -5.20 -6.03 -0.14
N HIS A 37 -4.38 -6.96 0.36
CA HIS A 37 -3.28 -7.52 -0.44
C HIS A 37 -3.78 -8.46 -1.54
N GLU A 38 -4.87 -9.19 -1.33
CA GLU A 38 -5.48 -10.03 -2.40
C GLU A 38 -5.95 -9.19 -3.59
N VAL A 39 -6.54 -8.01 -3.33
CA VAL A 39 -6.97 -7.11 -4.41
C VAL A 39 -5.77 -6.58 -5.21
N LEU A 40 -4.71 -6.16 -4.53
CA LEU A 40 -3.52 -5.63 -5.20
C LEU A 40 -2.72 -6.74 -5.91
N GLU A 41 -2.76 -7.97 -5.40
CA GLU A 41 -2.11 -9.13 -6.01
C GLU A 41 -2.63 -9.41 -7.42
N LYS A 42 -3.93 -9.23 -7.67
CA LYS A 42 -4.51 -9.37 -9.03
C LYS A 42 -3.84 -8.45 -10.04
N ALA A 43 -3.58 -7.19 -9.68
CA ALA A 43 -2.88 -6.25 -10.54
C ALA A 43 -1.37 -6.56 -10.65
N TRP A 44 -0.77 -7.03 -9.56
CA TRP A 44 0.63 -7.45 -9.55
C TRP A 44 0.90 -8.66 -10.46
N LEU A 45 -0.01 -9.63 -10.54
CA LEU A 45 0.15 -10.82 -11.40
C LEU A 45 0.38 -10.47 -12.88
N HIS A 46 -0.21 -9.36 -13.34
CA HIS A 46 -0.10 -8.87 -14.71
C HIS A 46 1.09 -7.91 -14.89
N SER A 47 1.22 -6.92 -14.00
CA SER A 47 2.24 -5.87 -14.11
C SER A 47 3.64 -6.32 -13.67
N ARG A 48 3.71 -7.29 -12.75
CA ARG A 48 4.91 -7.65 -11.99
C ARG A 48 5.60 -6.46 -11.32
N SER A 49 4.82 -5.42 -10.97
CA SER A 49 5.33 -4.23 -10.29
C SER A 49 5.98 -4.59 -8.94
N ASP A 50 7.27 -4.27 -8.80
CA ASP A 50 7.98 -4.41 -7.52
C ASP A 50 7.39 -3.52 -6.44
N PHE A 51 6.81 -2.36 -6.80
CA PHE A 51 6.13 -1.48 -5.87
C PHE A 51 4.88 -2.15 -5.28
N TYR A 52 4.00 -2.69 -6.13
CA TYR A 52 2.82 -3.43 -5.67
C TYR A 52 3.22 -4.64 -4.84
N HIS A 53 4.26 -5.38 -5.23
CA HIS A 53 4.76 -6.49 -4.42
C HIS A 53 5.20 -6.03 -3.02
N GLY A 54 5.88 -4.89 -2.93
CA GLY A 54 6.26 -4.28 -1.67
C GLY A 54 5.06 -3.96 -0.77
N LEU A 55 4.02 -3.34 -1.31
CA LEU A 55 2.78 -3.03 -0.58
C LEU A 55 2.00 -4.28 -0.17
N ILE A 56 1.94 -5.30 -1.04
CA ILE A 56 1.34 -6.61 -0.74
C ILE A 56 2.03 -7.26 0.46
N ILE A 57 3.36 -7.30 0.46
CA ILE A 57 4.15 -7.86 1.56
C ILE A 57 3.99 -7.04 2.84
N LEU A 58 3.89 -5.71 2.73
CA LEU A 58 3.63 -4.82 3.85
C LEU A 58 2.28 -5.15 4.50
N ALA A 59 1.19 -5.20 3.73
CA ALA A 59 -0.14 -5.58 4.23
C ALA A 59 -0.13 -7.00 4.84
N ALA A 60 0.57 -7.96 4.21
CA ALA A 60 0.76 -9.28 4.77
C ALA A 60 1.51 -9.27 6.12
N ALA A 61 2.38 -8.28 6.41
CA ALA A 61 2.98 -8.13 7.73
C ALA A 61 1.93 -7.82 8.81
N PHE A 62 0.92 -7.02 8.49
CA PHE A 62 -0.20 -6.73 9.39
C PHE A 62 -1.12 -7.95 9.59
N VAL A 63 -1.33 -8.78 8.56
CA VAL A 63 -1.99 -10.10 8.75
C VAL A 63 -1.20 -10.98 9.73
N ARG A 64 0.13 -11.01 9.63
CA ARG A 64 0.99 -11.74 10.57
C ARG A 64 0.93 -11.16 11.99
N ARG A 65 0.79 -9.84 12.12
CA ARG A 65 0.62 -9.14 13.40
C ARG A 65 -0.68 -9.55 14.06
N ASP A 66 -1.78 -9.52 13.31
CA ASP A 66 -3.12 -9.82 13.82
C ASP A 66 -3.29 -11.32 14.15
N ARG A 67 -2.50 -12.18 13.51
CA ARG A 67 -2.36 -13.61 13.88
C ARG A 67 -1.37 -13.89 15.01
N GLY A 68 -0.75 -12.86 15.60
CA GLY A 68 0.17 -13.02 16.73
C GLY A 68 1.49 -13.69 16.37
N THR A 69 2.09 -13.38 15.22
CA THR A 69 3.33 -14.04 14.76
C THR A 69 4.52 -13.08 14.60
N PRO A 70 5.28 -12.76 15.66
CA PRO A 70 6.36 -11.76 15.67
C PRO A 70 7.41 -11.97 14.58
N ARG A 71 7.93 -13.19 14.50
CA ARG A 71 8.93 -13.57 13.48
C ARG A 71 8.41 -13.36 12.06
N GLY A 72 7.11 -13.61 11.85
CA GLY A 72 6.43 -13.38 10.58
C GLY A 72 6.29 -11.90 10.26
N VAL A 73 5.96 -11.08 11.25
CA VAL A 73 5.89 -9.62 11.11
C VAL A 73 7.26 -9.07 10.70
N ARG A 74 8.30 -9.32 11.49
CA ARG A 74 9.65 -8.81 11.20
C ARG A 74 10.13 -9.22 9.82
N ARG A 75 10.00 -10.51 9.47
CA ARG A 75 10.40 -11.02 8.16
C ARG A 75 9.69 -10.29 7.02
N ASN A 76 8.38 -10.09 7.14
CA ASN A 76 7.61 -9.42 6.09
C ASN A 76 7.94 -7.92 6.02
N LEU A 77 8.09 -7.22 7.15
CA LEU A 77 8.51 -5.82 7.17
C LEU A 77 9.85 -5.63 6.44
N LEU A 78 10.88 -6.40 6.80
CA LEU A 78 12.20 -6.31 6.15
C LEU A 78 12.16 -6.71 4.67
N LYS A 79 11.28 -7.65 4.29
CA LYS A 79 11.08 -8.01 2.88
C LYS A 79 10.42 -6.87 2.11
N ALA A 80 9.35 -6.26 2.64
CA ALA A 80 8.68 -5.11 2.03
C ALA A 80 9.67 -3.94 1.82
N ARG A 81 10.51 -3.67 2.82
CA ARG A 81 11.56 -2.63 2.75
C ARG A 81 12.41 -2.72 1.48
N ARG A 82 12.93 -3.92 1.17
CA ARG A 82 13.81 -4.16 0.02
C ARG A 82 13.12 -3.90 -1.33
N TYR A 83 11.81 -4.11 -1.40
CA TYR A 83 11.05 -3.79 -2.61
C TYR A 83 10.77 -2.29 -2.71
N LEU A 84 10.45 -1.64 -1.59
CA LEU A 84 10.02 -0.25 -1.55
C LEU A 84 11.17 0.77 -1.57
N GLU A 85 12.38 0.42 -1.14
CA GLU A 85 13.46 1.39 -0.95
C GLU A 85 13.90 2.16 -2.21
N ARG A 86 13.70 1.57 -3.39
CA ARG A 86 14.03 2.21 -4.67
C ARG A 86 13.01 3.28 -5.10
N TYR A 87 11.87 3.36 -4.42
CA TYR A 87 10.74 4.24 -4.73
C TYR A 87 10.70 5.50 -3.84
N ARG A 88 11.80 5.79 -3.15
CA ARG A 88 11.92 6.99 -2.30
C ARG A 88 11.92 8.28 -3.14
N PRO A 89 11.48 9.41 -2.56
CA PRO A 89 10.77 9.51 -1.29
C PRO A 89 9.26 9.23 -1.43
N HIS A 90 8.73 9.36 -2.65
CA HIS A 90 7.31 9.12 -2.95
C HIS A 90 7.17 8.38 -4.27
N TYR A 91 6.12 7.57 -4.39
CA TYR A 91 5.76 6.90 -5.64
C TYR A 91 4.25 6.62 -5.68
N LEU A 92 3.59 6.93 -6.81
CA LEU A 92 2.13 6.86 -6.95
C LEU A 92 1.37 7.60 -5.82
N GLY A 93 1.91 8.75 -5.40
CA GLY A 93 1.35 9.54 -4.30
C GLY A 93 1.59 9.00 -2.89
N ILE A 94 2.19 7.82 -2.74
CA ILE A 94 2.49 7.21 -1.45
C ILE A 94 3.80 7.76 -0.89
N ASP A 95 3.79 8.16 0.38
CA ASP A 95 5.00 8.51 1.14
C ASP A 95 5.80 7.25 1.50
N VAL A 96 6.76 6.91 0.64
CA VAL A 96 7.62 5.74 0.80
C VAL A 96 8.61 5.95 1.93
N GLU A 97 9.08 7.18 2.14
CA GLU A 97 10.00 7.52 3.24
C GLU A 97 9.39 7.17 4.60
N ARG A 98 8.13 7.56 4.82
CA ARG A 98 7.38 7.24 6.04
C ARG A 98 7.20 5.75 6.25
N ILE A 99 6.93 5.00 5.18
CA ILE A 99 6.81 3.53 5.24
C ILE A 99 8.14 2.89 5.66
N LEU A 100 9.26 3.31 5.06
CA LEU A 100 10.57 2.76 5.38
C LEU A 100 10.99 3.08 6.82
N ALA A 101 10.76 4.32 7.28
CA ALA A 101 11.03 4.72 8.65
C ALA A 101 10.19 3.91 9.67
N PHE A 102 8.92 3.65 9.35
CA PHE A 102 8.08 2.76 10.15
C PHE A 102 8.66 1.34 10.19
N ILE A 103 8.98 0.77 9.02
CA ILE A 103 9.54 -0.58 8.93
C ILE A 103 10.83 -0.70 9.77
N ASP A 104 11.76 0.23 9.63
CA ASP A 104 13.05 0.19 10.32
C ASP A 104 12.88 0.24 11.84
N ARG A 105 11.96 1.09 12.31
CA ARG A 105 11.63 1.18 13.74
C ARG A 105 11.02 -0.11 14.28
N TYR A 106 9.94 -0.58 13.65
CA TYR A 106 9.15 -1.67 14.23
C TYR A 106 9.73 -3.05 13.97
N ALA A 107 10.50 -3.25 12.89
CA ALA A 107 11.25 -4.48 12.69
C ALA A 107 12.32 -4.66 13.79
N ARG A 108 12.95 -3.57 14.23
CA ARG A 108 13.90 -3.57 15.37
C ARG A 108 13.20 -3.84 16.69
N LEU A 109 12.10 -3.14 16.99
CA LEU A 109 11.36 -3.33 18.24
C LEU A 109 10.80 -4.75 18.39
N VAL A 110 10.32 -5.36 17.29
CA VAL A 110 9.86 -6.75 17.29
C VAL A 110 11.02 -7.72 17.57
N GLU A 111 12.21 -7.46 17.02
CA GLU A 111 13.40 -8.29 17.32
C GLU A 111 13.80 -8.19 18.80
N GLU A 112 13.84 -6.97 19.34
CA GLU A 112 14.23 -6.71 20.74
C GLU A 112 13.21 -7.29 21.74
N ALA A 113 11.93 -7.33 21.39
CA ALA A 113 10.87 -7.88 22.23
C ALA A 113 10.86 -9.43 22.28
N GLY A 114 11.58 -10.11 21.37
CA GLY A 114 11.60 -11.57 21.28
C GLY A 114 10.31 -12.12 20.65
N ASP A 115 9.47 -12.78 21.46
CA ASP A 115 8.25 -13.46 21.01
C ASP A 115 6.96 -12.86 21.66
N PRO A 116 6.65 -11.56 21.48
CA PRO A 116 5.42 -10.98 21.99
C PRO A 116 4.19 -11.56 21.28
N GLU A 117 3.15 -11.99 21.99
CA GLU A 117 1.98 -12.63 21.38
C GLU A 117 0.72 -11.77 21.45
N GLY A 118 -0.23 -12.05 20.56
CA GLY A 118 -1.57 -11.44 20.54
C GLY A 118 -1.56 -9.92 20.67
N GLU A 119 -2.28 -9.41 21.67
CA GLU A 119 -2.44 -7.97 21.92
C GLU A 119 -1.12 -7.26 22.27
N ALA A 120 -0.13 -7.98 22.81
CA ALA A 120 1.18 -7.39 23.07
C ALA A 120 1.89 -7.04 21.74
N LEU A 121 1.82 -7.93 20.75
CA LEU A 121 2.36 -7.68 19.41
C LEU A 121 1.59 -6.57 18.69
N ARG A 122 0.27 -6.53 18.83
CA ARG A 122 -0.57 -5.48 18.23
C ARG A 122 -0.25 -4.09 18.80
N ARG A 123 -0.01 -3.99 20.11
CA ARG A 123 0.45 -2.74 20.74
C ARG A 123 1.87 -2.36 20.37
N LEU A 124 2.75 -3.35 20.17
CA LEU A 124 4.14 -3.11 19.77
C LEU A 124 4.25 -2.57 18.35
N VAL A 125 3.42 -3.07 17.43
CA VAL A 125 3.40 -2.67 16.02
C VAL A 125 2.07 -1.97 15.72
N PRO A 126 1.98 -0.65 15.92
CA PRO A 126 0.73 0.09 15.72
C PRO A 126 0.33 0.11 14.24
N ASP A 127 -0.89 0.54 13.96
CA ASP A 127 -1.34 0.73 12.59
C ASP A 127 -0.49 1.80 11.87
N LEU A 128 -0.29 1.61 10.56
CA LEU A 128 0.43 2.52 9.68
C LEU A 128 -0.56 3.09 8.66
N PRO A 129 -1.17 4.26 8.88
CA PRO A 129 -2.04 4.87 7.87
C PRO A 129 -1.27 5.08 6.55
N LEU A 130 -1.87 4.61 5.45
CA LEU A 130 -1.38 4.83 4.10
C LEU A 130 -2.33 5.78 3.38
N GLU A 131 -1.81 6.94 2.98
CA GLU A 131 -2.53 7.98 2.25
C GLU A 131 -1.81 8.26 0.94
N ALA A 132 -2.58 8.49 -0.12
CA ALA A 132 -2.07 8.86 -1.42
C ALA A 132 -2.33 10.35 -1.66
N ASP A 133 -1.27 11.10 -1.91
CA ASP A 133 -1.33 12.48 -2.38
C ASP A 133 -1.38 12.48 -3.91
N LEU A 134 -2.56 12.76 -4.48
CA LEU A 134 -2.78 12.74 -5.92
C LEU A 134 -1.90 13.76 -6.66
N SER A 135 -1.50 14.86 -6.00
CA SER A 135 -0.62 15.87 -6.60
C SER A 135 0.81 15.36 -6.84
N ARG A 136 1.17 14.21 -6.24
CA ARG A 136 2.49 13.57 -6.36
C ARG A 136 2.50 12.39 -7.34
N ILE A 137 1.40 12.14 -8.05
CA ILE A 137 1.36 11.15 -9.12
C ILE A 137 1.91 11.81 -10.39
N ARG A 138 2.93 11.22 -11.01
CA ARG A 138 3.56 11.80 -12.21
C ARG A 138 2.78 11.50 -13.48
N GLY A 139 2.07 10.38 -13.49
CA GLY A 139 1.30 9.86 -14.62
C GLY A 139 2.11 9.06 -15.63
N ASP A 140 3.44 9.21 -15.64
CA ASP A 140 4.34 8.36 -16.43
C ASP A 140 4.67 7.03 -15.73
N GLU A 141 4.18 6.82 -14.50
CA GLU A 141 4.33 5.54 -13.82
C GLU A 141 3.70 4.40 -14.63
N PRO A 142 4.37 3.24 -14.77
CA PRO A 142 3.84 2.09 -15.50
C PRO A 142 2.44 1.67 -15.03
N GLU A 143 2.15 1.82 -13.74
CA GLU A 143 0.87 1.50 -13.14
C GLU A 143 -0.27 2.44 -13.56
N CYS A 144 0.04 3.67 -14.01
CA CYS A 144 -0.93 4.62 -14.56
C CYS A 144 -1.21 4.39 -16.04
N GLN A 145 -0.33 3.66 -16.74
CA GLN A 145 -0.41 3.43 -18.18
C GLN A 145 -1.19 2.16 -18.55
N VAL A 146 -1.63 1.38 -17.55
CA VAL A 146 -2.46 0.21 -17.77
C VAL A 146 -3.90 0.68 -17.97
N PRO A 147 -4.50 0.51 -19.16
CA PRO A 147 -5.89 0.90 -19.38
C PRO A 147 -6.79 0.17 -18.39
N ASP A 148 -7.77 0.86 -17.83
CA ASP A 148 -8.87 0.24 -17.08
C ASP A 148 -9.48 -0.87 -17.96
N GLY A 149 -9.16 -2.13 -17.65
CA GLY A 149 -9.76 -3.30 -18.28
C GLY A 149 -8.88 -4.00 -19.31
N CYS A 150 -8.21 -5.06 -18.85
CA CYS A 150 -8.49 -6.34 -19.49
C CYS A 150 -9.44 -7.08 -18.53
N GLN A 151 -10.75 -6.95 -18.79
CA GLN A 151 -11.72 -7.92 -18.29
C GLN A 151 -11.47 -9.28 -18.93
#